data_AF-A0A3D0M452-F1
#
_entry.id   AF-A0A3D0M452-F1
#
_cell.length_a   1.000
_cell.length_b   1.000
_cell.length_c   1.000
_cell.angle_alpha   90.00
_cell.angle_beta   90.00
_cell.angle_gamma   90.00
#
_symmetry.space_group_name_H-M   'P 1'
#
loop_
_entity.id
_entity.type
_entity.pdbx_description
1 polymer ?
#
loop_
_entity_poly.entity_id
_entity_poly.type
_entity_poly.pdbx_seq_one_letter_code
_entity_poly.pdbx_strand_id
1 'polypeptide(L)' 'RDSISAMMRLRDFKTAGTQGLLDCNIKSIIVPLLADHVLREANHYLCVLGVCGADRV' A
#
# COMPACT_ATOMS: atom_id res chain seq x y z
N ARG A 1 -3.79 0.81 -18.34
CA ARG A 1 -2.76 -0.15 -17.86
C ARG A 1 -1.75 0.55 -16.98
N ASP A 2 -1.32 1.76 -17.35
CA ASP A 2 -0.38 2.57 -16.57
C ASP A 2 -0.83 2.83 -15.13
N SER A 3 -2.12 3.10 -14.92
CA SER A 3 -2.70 3.32 -13.58
C SER A 3 -2.53 2.11 -12.64
N ILE A 4 -2.61 0.88 -13.16
CA ILE A 4 -2.40 -0.34 -12.36
C ILE A 4 -0.94 -0.41 -11.90
N SER A 5 0.00 -0.26 -12.83
CA SER A 5 1.44 -0.25 -12.51
C SER A 5 1.80 0.85 -11.52
N ALA A 6 1.29 2.06 -11.73
CA ALA A 6 1.49 3.17 -10.80
C ALA A 6 0.92 2.87 -9.41
N MET A 7 -0.28 2.29 -9.34
CA MET A 7 -0.92 1.93 -8.09
C MET A 7 -0.18 0.80 -7.36
N MET A 8 0.34 -0.21 -8.08
CA MET A 8 1.16 -1.27 -7.48
C MET A 8 2.44 -0.69 -6.86
N ARG A 9 3.14 0.20 -7.58
CA ARG A 9 4.34 0.87 -7.05
C ARG A 9 4.02 1.73 -5.82
N LEU A 10 2.90 2.43 -5.84
CA LEU A 10 2.45 3.26 -4.72
C LEU A 10 2.02 2.41 -3.51
N ARG A 11 1.35 1.27 -3.72
CA ARG A 11 1.08 0.27 -2.68
C ARG A 11 2.39 -0.21 -2.06
N ASP A 12 3.36 -0.62 -2.89
CA ASP A 12 4.64 -1.18 -2.40
C ASP A 12 5.44 -0.14 -1.61
N PHE A 13 5.45 1.11 -2.06
CA PHE A 13 6.02 2.22 -1.31
C PHE A 13 5.33 2.42 0.06
N LYS A 14 3.99 2.36 0.10
CA LYS A 14 3.22 2.45 1.35
C LYS A 14 3.45 1.24 2.27
N THR A 15 3.65 0.03 1.71
CA THR A 15 4.04 -1.16 2.47
C THR A 15 5.40 -0.96 3.14
N ALA A 16 6.41 -0.55 2.37
CA ALA A 16 7.75 -0.29 2.90
C ALA A 16 7.73 0.84 3.95
N GLY A 17 6.97 1.90 3.70
CA GLY A 17 6.78 2.99 4.67
C GLY A 17 6.11 2.52 5.96
N THR A 18 5.07 1.68 5.87
CA THR A 18 4.37 1.13 7.04
C THR A 18 5.31 0.23 7.85
N GLN A 19 6.05 -0.66 7.19
CA GLN A 19 7.03 -1.53 7.84
C GLN A 19 8.14 -0.72 8.53
N GLY A 20 8.69 0.28 7.84
CA GLY A 20 9.71 1.16 8.41
C GLY A 20 9.21 2.00 9.60
N LEU A 21 7.92 2.33 9.66
CA LEU A 21 7.31 2.97 10.84
C LEU A 21 7.13 1.98 12.00
N LEU A 22 6.66 0.76 11.73
CA LEU A 22 6.49 -0.27 12.76
C LEU A 22 7.82 -0.71 13.37
N ASP A 23 8.88 -0.78 12.55
CA ASP A 23 10.22 -1.15 12.98
C ASP A 23 11.01 0.03 13.56
N CYS A 24 10.40 1.23 13.67
CA CYS A 24 11.06 2.47 14.10
C CYS A 24 12.31 2.87 13.28
N ASN A 25 12.39 2.42 12.02
CA ASN A 25 13.50 2.70 11.09
C ASN A 25 13.35 4.05 10.35
N ILE A 26 12.17 4.67 10.40
CA ILE A 26 11.86 5.93 9.71
C ILE A 26 11.37 6.97 10.73
N LYS A 27 11.92 8.18 10.68
CA LYS A 27 11.39 9.33 11.45
C LYS A 27 10.23 9.95 10.68
N SER A 28 9.06 10.05 11.32
CA SER A 28 7.87 10.63 10.71
C SER A 28 6.92 11.17 11.78
N ILE A 29 6.02 12.08 11.37
CA ILE A 29 4.85 12.50 12.17
C ILE A 29 3.60 11.66 11.86
N ILE A 30 3.69 10.79 10.85
CA ILE A 30 2.59 9.90 10.44
C ILE A 30 2.52 8.75 11.44
N VAL A 31 1.37 8.61 12.10
CA VAL A 31 1.11 7.49 13.01
C VAL A 31 0.97 6.17 12.23
N PRO A 32 1.42 5.02 12.78
CA PRO A 32 1.36 3.73 12.09
C PRO A 32 -0.03 3.37 11.55
N LEU A 33 -1.10 3.72 12.29
CA LEU A 33 -2.48 3.44 11.87
C LEU A 33 -2.87 4.20 10.58
N LEU A 34 -2.37 5.43 10.40
CA LEU A 34 -2.63 6.20 9.18
C LEU A 34 -1.86 5.60 7.99
N ALA A 35 -0.63 5.13 8.22
CA ALA A 35 0.15 4.46 7.18
C ALA A 35 -0.53 3.15 6.71
N ASP A 36 -1.00 2.34 7.65
CA ASP A 36 -1.81 1.15 7.37
C ASP A 36 -3.13 1.49 6.64
N HIS A 37 -3.83 2.54 7.08
CA HIS A 37 -5.08 2.98 6.46
C HIS A 37 -4.91 3.27 4.96
N VAL A 38 -3.94 4.11 4.60
CA VAL A 38 -3.73 4.45 3.19
C VAL A 38 -3.12 3.30 2.39
N LEU A 39 -2.49 2.32 3.04
CA LEU A 39 -2.06 1.07 2.41
C LEU A 39 -3.26 0.17 2.07
N ARG A 40 -4.24 0.05 2.98
CA ARG A 40 -5.48 -0.69 2.70
C ARG A 40 -6.30 -0.04 1.58
N GLU A 41 -6.33 1.28 1.52
CA GLU A 41 -6.97 2.00 0.40
C GLU A 41 -6.27 1.74 -0.93
N ALA A 42 -4.93 1.74 -0.94
CA ALA A 42 -4.14 1.38 -2.11
C ALA A 42 -4.43 -0.04 -2.61
N ASN A 43 -4.53 -1.01 -1.70
CA ASN A 43 -4.95 -2.38 -2.00
C ASN A 43 -6.38 -2.44 -2.53
N HIS A 44 -7.31 -1.74 -1.89
CA HIS A 44 -8.70 -1.68 -2.33
C HIS A 44 -8.83 -1.10 -3.75
N TYR A 45 -8.07 -0.05 -4.07
CA TYR A 45 -8.11 0.55 -5.41
C TYR A 45 -7.59 -0.41 -6.49
N LEU A 46 -6.60 -1.26 -6.19
CA LEU A 46 -6.22 -2.35 -7.09
C LEU A 46 -7.38 -3.34 -7.33
N CYS A 47 -8.24 -3.58 -6.33
CA CYS A 47 -9.46 -4.36 -6.52
C CYS A 47 -10.46 -3.66 -7.45
N VAL A 48 -10.65 -2.35 -7.29
CA VAL A 48 -11.49 -1.55 -8.20
C VAL A 48 -10.95 -1.58 -9.64
N LEU A 49 -9.62 -1.64 -9.81
CA LEU A 49 -8.98 -1.77 -11.12
C LEU A 49 -8.97 -3.22 -11.67
N GLY A 50 -9.61 -4.17 -10.99
CA GLY A 50 -9.76 -5.56 -11.43
C GLY A 50 -8.54 -6.46 -11.20
N VAL A 51 -7.62 -6.08 -10.31
CA VAL A 51 -6.37 -6.84 -10.03
C VAL A 51 -6.56 -7.83 -8.87
N CYS A 52 -7.48 -7.55 -7.96
CA CYS A 52 -7.66 -8.26 -6.71
C CYS A 52 -8.46 -9.55 -6.92
N GLY A 53 -7.87 -10.68 -6.53
CA GLY A 53 -8.47 -12.01 -6.70
C GLY A 53 -7.86 -12.87 -7.82
N ALA A 54 -6.87 -12.36 -8.57
CA ALA A 54 -6.10 -13.16 -9.53
C ALA A 54 -5.12 -14.15 -8.85
N ASP A 55 -4.79 -13.92 -7.57
CA ASP A 55 -3.95 -14.81 -6.75
C ASP A 55 -4.77 -15.86 -5.96
N ARG A 56 -5.98 -16.21 -6.44
CA ARG A 56 -6.73 -17.37 -5.95
C ARG A 56 -6.50 -18.58 -6.86
N VAL A 57 -5.24 -18.98 -7.04
CA VAL A 57 -4.84 -20.32 -7.50
C VAL A 57 -3.65 -20.76 -6.66
#